data_AF-A0A9D5SCD7-F1
#
_entry.id   AF-A0A9D5SCD7-F1
#
_cell.length_a   1.000
_cell.length_b   1.000
_cell.length_c   1.000
_cell.angle_alpha   90.00
_cell.angle_beta   90.00
_cell.angle_gamma   90.00
#
_symmetry.space_group_name_H-M   'P 1'
#
loop_
_entity.id
_entity.type
_entity.pdbx_description
1 polymer ?
#
loop_
_entity_poly.entity_id
_entity_poly.type
_entity_poly.pdbx_seq_one_letter_code
_entity_poly.pdbx_strand_id
1 'polypeptide(L)'
;MSYIRTFSRTISVPYSVTVNYPASQSGGSVTRSGTATETVVVEIEVDTNPFDASVGRCNDHVNGLTASVGTMNAAQCAAISENAAKVSQTLIDGFFHTVRTDLSTQRAELEQRIESRLLLLRQQAASLQDKRRKMEEDYARTTARYQKLFADLNNELSIRIHEVDQPVFNFANEVDAQNDRMLHTDMIQTAITTSRESSLVQSQLNVARVKHDALSAMNRVQNFLVEKASSERTLQTACTDGNGTDRYLAPVCYIETESENMQVKRQCLAPRIVSSGGNAMDGLCNALADVDFSTPVDSEIEMLQSYFQAEVAQNIKGNDAHSDRVKAMINKLFNR
;
A
#
# COMPACT_ATOMS: atom_id res chain seq x y z
N MET A 1 19.82 108.23 -25.28
CA MET A 1 19.70 109.68 -25.55
C MET A 1 21.05 110.20 -26.02
N SER A 2 21.22 110.33 -27.33
CA SER A 2 22.42 110.95 -27.92
C SER A 2 22.51 112.42 -27.51
N TYR A 3 23.73 112.91 -27.30
CA TYR A 3 23.94 114.31 -26.91
C TYR A 3 25.17 114.88 -27.61
N ILE A 4 25.11 116.18 -27.87
CA ILE A 4 26.20 116.94 -28.48
C ILE A 4 26.76 117.88 -27.41
N ARG A 5 28.08 117.88 -27.24
CA ARG A 5 28.80 118.87 -26.44
C ARG A 5 29.80 119.62 -27.31
N THR A 6 29.65 120.94 -27.34
CA THR A 6 30.51 121.83 -28.10
C THR A 6 31.57 122.46 -27.20
N PHE A 7 32.82 122.40 -27.63
CA PHE A 7 33.96 123.05 -26.99
C PHE A 7 34.57 124.03 -27.97
N SER A 8 34.71 125.31 -27.58
CA SER A 8 35.35 126.33 -28.42
C SER A 8 36.58 126.88 -27.73
N ARG A 9 37.68 127.03 -28.48
CA ARG A 9 38.91 127.67 -28.00
C ARG A 9 39.54 128.53 -29.08
N THR A 10 39.85 129.78 -28.76
CA THR A 10 40.58 130.68 -29.64
C THR A 10 42.08 130.41 -29.57
N ILE A 11 42.69 130.18 -30.72
CA ILE A 11 44.12 129.96 -30.89
C ILE A 11 44.72 131.10 -31.71
N SER A 12 46.00 131.42 -31.49
CA SER A 12 46.72 132.41 -32.30
C SER A 12 47.56 131.70 -33.36
N VAL A 13 47.24 131.92 -34.63
CA VAL A 13 47.91 131.36 -35.80
C VAL A 13 48.87 132.43 -36.38
N PRO A 14 50.20 132.20 -36.39
CA PRO A 14 51.14 133.12 -37.01
C PRO A 14 51.07 133.04 -38.53
N TYR A 15 51.11 134.20 -39.20
CA TYR A 15 51.26 134.31 -40.66
C TYR A 15 52.48 135.18 -41.00
N SER A 16 53.07 134.95 -42.18
CA SER A 16 54.22 135.69 -42.67
C SER A 16 54.08 135.91 -44.18
N VAL A 17 54.17 137.16 -44.62
CA VAL A 17 54.06 137.54 -46.05
C VAL A 17 55.26 138.39 -46.42
N THR A 18 55.94 138.02 -47.53
CA THR A 18 57.07 138.76 -48.08
C THR A 18 56.61 139.64 -49.23
N VAL A 19 56.99 140.92 -49.20
CA VAL A 19 56.68 141.89 -50.27
C VAL A 19 57.99 142.39 -50.88
N ASN A 20 58.08 142.37 -52.23
CA ASN A 20 59.31 142.69 -52.97
C ASN A 20 59.17 144.03 -53.70
N TYR A 21 60.20 144.89 -53.61
CA TYR A 21 60.25 146.19 -54.29
C TYR A 21 61.21 146.16 -55.50
N PRO A 22 60.87 146.80 -56.65
CA PRO A 22 61.71 146.82 -57.86
C PRO A 22 62.96 147.70 -57.75
N ALA A 23 64.00 147.34 -58.51
CA ALA A 23 65.37 147.84 -58.34
C ALA A 23 65.66 149.20 -59.00
N SER A 24 65.81 150.26 -58.19
CA SER A 24 66.70 151.38 -58.53
C SER A 24 67.41 151.88 -57.26
N GLN A 25 68.71 151.59 -57.22
CA GLN A 25 69.76 152.05 -56.28
C GLN A 25 69.67 151.74 -54.76
N SER A 26 68.72 150.93 -54.27
CA SER A 26 68.86 150.06 -53.07
C SER A 26 67.64 149.14 -52.90
N GLY A 27 67.50 148.14 -53.78
CA GLY A 27 66.38 147.19 -53.77
C GLY A 27 66.55 146.05 -52.77
N GLY A 28 65.53 145.77 -51.97
CA GLY A 28 65.46 144.66 -51.02
C GLY A 28 64.01 144.23 -50.77
N SER A 29 63.80 142.98 -50.34
CA SER A 29 62.48 142.43 -49.98
C SER A 29 62.32 142.46 -48.45
N VAL A 30 61.13 142.82 -47.95
CA VAL A 30 60.85 142.82 -46.51
C VAL A 30 59.74 141.81 -46.22
N THR A 31 60.04 140.84 -45.36
CA THR A 31 59.06 139.89 -44.82
C THR A 31 58.40 140.49 -43.58
N ARG A 32 57.07 140.56 -43.54
CA ARG A 32 56.29 140.97 -42.37
C ARG A 32 55.50 139.77 -41.84
N SER A 33 55.70 139.45 -40.57
CA SER A 33 54.94 138.43 -39.85
C SER A 33 54.07 139.03 -38.75
N GLY A 34 52.94 138.38 -38.47
CA GLY A 34 51.97 138.74 -37.44
C GLY A 34 51.18 137.52 -36.97
N THR A 35 50.40 137.65 -35.90
CA THR A 35 49.53 136.57 -35.38
C THR A 35 48.07 136.94 -35.59
N ALA A 36 47.31 136.05 -36.23
CA ALA A 36 45.87 136.14 -36.38
C ALA A 36 45.20 135.19 -35.37
N THR A 37 44.11 135.61 -34.75
CA THR A 37 43.35 134.73 -33.84
C THR A 37 42.26 134.00 -34.59
N GLU A 38 42.24 132.68 -34.50
CA GLU A 38 41.20 131.82 -35.09
C GLU A 38 40.51 131.04 -33.97
N THR A 39 39.19 130.97 -34.00
CA THR A 39 38.43 130.19 -33.01
C THR A 39 38.14 128.82 -33.57
N VAL A 40 38.74 127.80 -32.95
CA VAL A 40 38.48 126.40 -33.30
C VAL A 40 37.34 125.91 -32.41
N VAL A 41 36.27 125.45 -33.05
CA VAL A 41 35.12 124.82 -32.41
C VAL A 41 35.21 123.32 -32.67
N VAL A 42 35.17 122.52 -31.61
CA VAL A 42 35.13 121.06 -31.67
C VAL A 42 33.79 120.63 -31.09
N GLU A 43 32.98 120.01 -31.93
CA GLU A 43 31.73 119.38 -31.53
C GLU A 43 31.98 117.89 -31.30
N ILE A 44 31.68 117.43 -30.09
CA ILE A 44 31.70 116.00 -29.75
C ILE A 44 30.27 115.52 -29.72
N GLU A 45 29.91 114.77 -30.75
CA GLU A 45 28.64 114.05 -30.83
C GLU A 45 28.82 112.64 -30.27
N VAL A 46 28.09 112.33 -29.20
CA VAL A 46 28.05 110.98 -28.64
C VAL A 46 26.73 110.34 -29.07
N ASP A 47 26.82 109.45 -30.06
CA ASP A 47 25.69 108.66 -30.52
C ASP A 47 25.46 107.45 -29.61
N THR A 48 24.36 107.44 -28.86
CA THR A 48 23.96 106.30 -28.02
C THR A 48 23.02 105.33 -28.74
N ASN A 49 22.53 105.66 -29.94
CA ASN A 49 21.65 104.80 -30.74
C ASN A 49 22.20 103.38 -30.96
N PRO A 50 23.50 103.16 -31.29
CA PRO A 50 24.03 101.80 -31.45
C PRO A 50 24.03 101.01 -30.13
N PHE A 51 24.23 101.68 -28.99
CA PHE A 51 24.17 101.04 -27.67
C PHE A 51 22.73 100.70 -27.30
N ASP A 52 21.81 101.64 -27.43
CA ASP A 52 20.37 101.45 -27.16
C ASP A 52 19.80 100.31 -28.04
N ALA A 53 20.21 100.24 -29.32
CA ALA A 53 19.85 99.14 -30.22
C ALA A 53 20.44 97.79 -29.78
N SER A 54 21.66 97.75 -29.21
CA SER A 54 22.27 96.52 -28.70
C SER A 54 21.55 95.99 -27.47
N VAL A 55 21.12 96.87 -26.56
CA VAL A 55 20.34 96.53 -25.36
C VAL A 55 18.97 95.99 -25.79
N GLY A 56 18.31 96.64 -26.76
CA GLY A 56 17.05 96.15 -27.34
C GLY A 56 17.18 94.74 -27.91
N ARG A 57 18.19 94.51 -28.75
CA ARG A 57 18.47 93.18 -29.32
C ARG A 57 18.76 92.13 -28.24
N CYS A 58 19.51 92.48 -27.19
CA CYS A 58 19.80 91.58 -26.09
C CYS A 58 18.51 91.18 -25.35
N ASN A 59 17.66 92.15 -25.05
CA ASN A 59 16.36 91.91 -24.42
C ASN A 59 15.48 90.99 -25.28
N ASP A 60 15.45 91.19 -26.60
CA ASP A 60 14.70 90.32 -27.52
C ASP A 60 15.24 88.88 -27.53
N HIS A 61 16.56 88.70 -27.50
CA HIS A 61 17.18 87.37 -27.42
C HIS A 61 16.88 86.68 -26.09
N VAL A 62 16.96 87.40 -24.96
CA VAL A 62 16.65 86.86 -23.63
C VAL A 62 15.17 86.49 -23.53
N ASN A 63 14.27 87.31 -24.06
CA ASN A 63 12.84 87.02 -24.11
C ASN A 63 12.54 85.82 -25.01
N GLY A 64 13.18 85.74 -26.19
CA GLY A 64 13.06 84.59 -27.10
C GLY A 64 13.58 83.29 -26.49
N LEU A 65 14.70 83.34 -25.77
CA LEU A 65 15.25 82.22 -25.02
C LEU A 65 14.30 81.80 -23.89
N THR A 66 13.79 82.75 -23.12
CA THR A 66 12.85 82.48 -22.02
C THR A 66 11.56 81.83 -22.52
N ALA A 67 11.02 82.30 -23.64
CA ALA A 67 9.87 81.67 -24.29
C ALA A 67 10.20 80.25 -24.77
N SER A 68 11.38 80.05 -25.37
CA SER A 68 11.84 78.73 -25.85
C SER A 68 12.08 77.74 -24.71
N VAL A 69 12.60 78.20 -23.57
CA VAL A 69 12.75 77.38 -22.36
C VAL A 69 11.39 77.08 -21.75
N GLY A 70 10.47 78.03 -21.74
CA GLY A 70 9.09 77.82 -21.31
C GLY A 70 8.38 76.74 -22.14
N THR A 71 8.50 76.81 -23.46
CA THR A 71 7.92 75.80 -24.36
C THR A 71 8.62 74.45 -24.24
N MET A 72 9.95 74.43 -24.09
CA MET A 72 10.71 73.21 -23.86
C MET A 72 10.30 72.53 -22.54
N ASN A 73 10.18 73.28 -21.45
CA ASN A 73 9.74 72.74 -20.16
C ASN A 73 8.31 72.23 -20.23
N ALA A 74 7.40 72.96 -20.88
CA ALA A 74 6.02 72.51 -21.08
C ALA A 74 5.96 71.23 -21.92
N ALA A 75 6.73 71.16 -23.01
CA ALA A 75 6.85 69.97 -23.85
C ALA A 75 7.47 68.79 -23.09
N GLN A 76 8.48 69.04 -22.25
CA GLN A 76 9.10 68.03 -21.41
C GLN A 76 8.13 67.50 -20.35
N CYS A 77 7.38 68.37 -19.68
CA CYS A 77 6.34 67.96 -18.73
C CYS A 77 5.25 67.13 -19.43
N ALA A 78 4.80 67.52 -20.62
CA ALA A 78 3.86 66.76 -21.41
C ALA A 78 4.42 65.38 -21.79
N ALA A 79 5.67 65.30 -22.24
CA ALA A 79 6.34 64.05 -22.58
C ALA A 79 6.53 63.12 -21.36
N ILE A 80 6.89 63.67 -20.19
CA ILE A 80 6.97 62.91 -18.94
C ILE A 80 5.61 62.34 -18.57
N SER A 81 4.55 63.16 -18.66
CA SER A 81 3.19 62.72 -18.36
C SER A 81 2.73 61.60 -19.30
N GLU A 82 2.99 61.73 -20.59
CA GLU A 82 2.64 60.71 -21.59
C GLU A 82 3.42 59.41 -21.36
N ASN A 83 4.73 59.50 -21.09
CA ASN A 83 5.56 58.34 -20.79
C ASN A 83 5.14 57.67 -19.48
N ALA A 84 4.79 58.44 -18.44
CA ALA A 84 4.29 57.89 -17.19
C ALA A 84 2.96 57.13 -17.40
N ALA A 85 2.05 57.68 -18.21
CA ALA A 85 0.81 56.99 -18.59
C ALA A 85 1.10 55.68 -19.34
N LYS A 86 1.98 55.71 -20.34
CA LYS A 86 2.42 54.52 -21.08
C LYS A 86 3.03 53.46 -20.16
N VAL A 87 3.94 53.84 -19.27
CA VAL A 87 4.59 52.93 -18.30
C VAL A 87 3.56 52.34 -17.33
N SER A 88 2.63 53.15 -16.84
CA SER A 88 1.58 52.66 -15.94
C SER A 88 0.68 51.64 -16.62
N GLN A 89 0.30 51.89 -17.88
CA GLN A 89 -0.53 51.00 -18.66
C GLN A 89 0.20 49.69 -18.96
N THR A 90 1.47 49.74 -19.38
CA THR A 90 2.24 48.53 -19.65
C THR A 90 2.51 47.71 -18.39
N LEU A 91 2.67 48.35 -17.22
CA LEU A 91 2.78 47.66 -15.94
C LEU A 91 1.48 46.94 -15.56
N ILE A 92 0.34 47.62 -15.71
CA ILE A 92 -0.98 47.04 -15.45
C ILE A 92 -1.23 45.85 -16.39
N ASP A 93 -1.01 46.05 -17.70
CA ASP A 93 -1.22 45.01 -18.71
C ASP A 93 -0.27 43.83 -18.49
N GLY A 94 1.01 44.10 -18.16
CA GLY A 94 2.00 43.08 -17.84
C GLY A 94 1.60 42.27 -16.61
N PHE A 95 1.19 42.94 -15.52
CA PHE A 95 0.72 42.27 -14.30
C PHE A 95 -0.49 41.40 -14.58
N PHE A 96 -1.54 41.92 -15.23
CA PHE A 96 -2.74 41.14 -15.55
C PHE A 96 -2.43 39.99 -16.51
N HIS A 97 -1.52 40.18 -17.47
CA HIS A 97 -1.08 39.12 -18.35
C HIS A 97 -0.36 38.01 -17.59
N THR A 98 0.56 38.35 -16.67
CA THR A 98 1.24 37.37 -15.82
C THR A 98 0.27 36.63 -14.92
N VAL A 99 -0.63 37.32 -14.21
CA VAL A 99 -1.65 36.69 -13.35
C VAL A 99 -2.54 35.76 -14.16
N ARG A 100 -2.99 36.19 -15.34
CA ARG A 100 -3.81 35.35 -16.23
C ARG A 100 -3.05 34.10 -16.68
N THR A 101 -1.77 34.24 -16.99
CA THR A 101 -0.93 33.11 -17.44
C THR A 101 -0.70 32.13 -16.29
N ASP A 102 -0.42 32.63 -15.09
CA ASP A 102 -0.24 31.81 -13.89
C ASP A 102 -1.52 31.04 -13.54
N LEU A 103 -2.68 31.73 -13.50
CA LEU A 103 -3.98 31.08 -13.30
C LEU A 103 -4.30 30.04 -14.38
N SER A 104 -3.94 30.31 -15.64
CA SER A 104 -4.13 29.35 -16.73
C SER A 104 -3.24 28.11 -16.56
N THR A 105 -2.01 28.30 -16.08
CA THR A 105 -1.07 27.21 -15.80
C THR A 105 -1.55 26.35 -14.63
N GLN A 106 -1.98 26.98 -13.54
CA GLN A 106 -2.55 26.29 -12.38
C GLN A 106 -3.81 25.50 -12.76
N ARG A 107 -4.67 26.07 -13.61
CA ARG A 107 -5.85 25.38 -14.13
C ARG A 107 -5.46 24.13 -14.94
N ALA A 108 -4.51 24.26 -15.86
CA ALA A 108 -4.05 23.13 -16.68
C ALA A 108 -3.44 22.01 -15.82
N GLU A 109 -2.67 22.37 -14.79
CA GLU A 109 -2.11 21.40 -13.85
C GLU A 109 -3.22 20.67 -13.05
N LEU A 110 -4.22 21.40 -12.58
CA LEU A 110 -5.38 20.81 -11.90
C LEU A 110 -6.18 19.88 -12.82
N GLU A 111 -6.43 20.29 -14.07
CA GLU A 111 -7.10 19.46 -15.08
C GLU A 111 -6.32 18.15 -15.32
N GLN A 112 -5.00 18.21 -15.48
CA GLN A 112 -4.15 17.02 -15.62
C GLN A 112 -4.19 16.10 -14.38
N ARG A 113 -4.21 16.68 -13.17
CA ARG A 113 -4.36 15.91 -11.93
C ARG A 113 -5.74 15.24 -11.84
N ILE A 114 -6.80 15.91 -12.30
CA ILE A 114 -8.15 15.32 -12.35
C ILE A 114 -8.18 14.17 -13.35
N GLU A 115 -7.66 14.36 -14.57
CA GLU A 115 -7.65 13.33 -15.61
C GLU A 115 -6.87 12.07 -15.18
N SER A 116 -5.68 12.25 -14.61
CA SER A 116 -4.87 11.13 -14.11
C SER A 116 -5.57 10.36 -12.98
N ARG A 117 -6.21 11.05 -12.04
CA ARG A 117 -7.00 10.42 -10.97
C ARG A 117 -8.22 9.71 -11.53
N LEU A 118 -8.89 10.28 -12.51
CA LEU A 118 -10.07 9.68 -13.15
C LEU A 118 -9.68 8.41 -13.93
N LEU A 119 -8.54 8.43 -14.62
CA LEU A 119 -7.98 7.24 -15.26
C LEU A 119 -7.67 6.15 -14.25
N LEU A 120 -7.03 6.49 -13.13
CA LEU A 120 -6.75 5.55 -12.05
C LEU A 120 -8.04 4.94 -11.47
N LEU A 121 -9.06 5.76 -11.22
CA LEU A 121 -10.36 5.29 -10.74
C LEU A 121 -11.02 4.33 -11.74
N ARG A 122 -10.94 4.60 -13.04
CA ARG A 122 -11.45 3.68 -14.08
C ARG A 122 -10.70 2.34 -14.10
N GLN A 123 -9.37 2.37 -13.98
CA GLN A 123 -8.56 1.16 -13.90
C GLN A 123 -8.89 0.34 -12.65
N GLN A 124 -9.05 1.01 -11.50
CA GLN A 124 -9.45 0.36 -10.25
C GLN A 124 -10.85 -0.25 -10.35
N ALA A 125 -11.81 0.45 -10.95
CA ALA A 125 -13.15 -0.07 -11.18
C ALA A 125 -13.14 -1.33 -12.05
N ALA A 126 -12.37 -1.33 -13.15
CA ALA A 126 -12.20 -2.51 -14.00
C ALA A 126 -11.55 -3.68 -13.23
N SER A 127 -10.51 -3.40 -12.44
CA SER A 127 -9.85 -4.41 -11.60
C SER A 127 -10.79 -5.03 -10.56
N LEU A 128 -11.66 -4.21 -9.94
CA LEU A 128 -12.68 -4.68 -9.01
C LEU A 128 -13.72 -5.56 -9.69
N GLN A 129 -14.13 -5.21 -10.91
CA GLN A 129 -15.06 -6.03 -11.69
C GLN A 129 -14.45 -7.39 -12.05
N ASP A 130 -13.17 -7.42 -12.43
CA ASP A 130 -12.45 -8.67 -12.69
C ASP A 130 -12.28 -9.52 -11.45
N LYS A 131 -11.95 -8.92 -10.30
CA LYS A 131 -11.88 -9.62 -9.01
C LYS A 131 -13.24 -10.21 -8.62
N ARG A 132 -14.32 -9.45 -8.81
CA ARG A 132 -15.68 -9.94 -8.56
C ARG A 132 -16.02 -11.15 -9.43
N ARG A 133 -15.76 -11.06 -10.73
CA ARG A 133 -15.98 -12.18 -11.67
C ARG A 133 -15.19 -13.43 -11.25
N LYS A 134 -13.91 -13.28 -10.90
CA LYS A 134 -13.09 -14.40 -10.41
C LYS A 134 -13.67 -15.01 -9.13
N MET A 135 -14.11 -14.19 -8.18
CA MET A 135 -14.74 -14.68 -6.96
C MET A 135 -16.06 -15.41 -7.23
N GLU A 136 -16.88 -14.92 -8.16
CA GLU A 136 -18.13 -15.59 -8.57
C GLU A 136 -17.84 -16.96 -9.22
N GLU A 137 -16.85 -17.05 -10.11
CA GLU A 137 -16.41 -18.30 -10.74
C GLU A 137 -15.85 -19.30 -9.71
N ASP A 138 -14.99 -18.83 -8.80
CA ASP A 138 -14.40 -19.65 -7.74
C ASP A 138 -15.46 -20.16 -6.76
N TYR A 139 -16.43 -19.31 -6.41
CA TYR A 139 -17.56 -19.69 -5.58
C TYR A 139 -18.41 -20.77 -6.25
N ALA A 140 -18.75 -20.59 -7.53
CA ALA A 140 -19.52 -21.57 -8.30
C ALA A 140 -18.77 -22.91 -8.40
N ARG A 141 -17.46 -22.87 -8.70
CA ARG A 141 -16.61 -24.08 -8.77
C ARG A 141 -16.53 -24.80 -7.44
N THR A 142 -16.36 -24.07 -6.34
CA THR A 142 -16.28 -24.63 -4.99
C THR A 142 -17.61 -25.26 -4.59
N THR A 143 -18.71 -24.56 -4.84
CA THR A 143 -20.07 -25.04 -4.57
C THR A 143 -20.37 -26.32 -5.34
N ALA A 144 -20.09 -26.35 -6.65
CA ALA A 144 -20.28 -27.55 -7.48
C ALA A 144 -19.44 -28.73 -7.00
N ARG A 145 -18.19 -28.49 -6.58
CA ARG A 145 -17.32 -29.52 -6.01
C ARG A 145 -17.89 -30.09 -4.72
N TYR A 146 -18.37 -29.25 -3.80
CA TYR A 146 -18.98 -29.73 -2.55
C TYR A 146 -20.30 -30.45 -2.79
N GLN A 147 -21.16 -29.93 -3.69
CA GLN A 147 -22.39 -30.62 -4.08
C GLN A 147 -22.11 -32.03 -4.60
N LYS A 148 -21.12 -32.17 -5.49
CA LYS A 148 -20.71 -33.48 -6.00
C LYS A 148 -20.18 -34.38 -4.89
N LEU A 149 -19.31 -33.87 -4.02
CA LEU A 149 -18.76 -34.65 -2.91
C LEU A 149 -19.85 -35.19 -1.99
N PHE A 150 -20.85 -34.36 -1.65
CA PHE A 150 -21.96 -34.81 -0.81
C PHE A 150 -22.87 -35.81 -1.53
N ALA A 151 -23.10 -35.64 -2.83
CA ALA A 151 -23.85 -36.61 -3.62
C ALA A 151 -23.12 -37.96 -3.70
N ASP A 152 -21.81 -37.94 -3.95
CA ASP A 152 -20.97 -39.13 -4.01
C ASP A 152 -20.93 -39.84 -2.64
N LEU A 153 -20.79 -39.09 -1.54
CA LEU A 153 -20.84 -39.63 -0.18
C LEU A 153 -22.19 -40.27 0.16
N ASN A 154 -23.30 -39.62 -0.21
CA ASN A 154 -24.64 -40.18 -0.01
C ASN A 154 -24.83 -41.48 -0.80
N ASN A 155 -24.31 -41.54 -2.02
CA ASN A 155 -24.39 -42.74 -2.85
C ASN A 155 -23.55 -43.88 -2.26
N GLU A 156 -22.31 -43.62 -1.87
CA GLU A 156 -21.45 -44.59 -1.17
C GLU A 156 -22.10 -45.12 0.11
N LEU A 157 -22.72 -44.23 0.90
CA LEU A 157 -23.42 -44.63 2.12
C LEU A 157 -24.63 -45.53 1.81
N SER A 158 -25.38 -45.21 0.77
CA SER A 158 -26.49 -46.06 0.31
C SER A 158 -26.02 -47.43 -0.16
N ILE A 159 -24.90 -47.50 -0.88
CA ILE A 159 -24.30 -48.77 -1.35
C ILE A 159 -23.84 -49.59 -0.14
N ARG A 160 -23.11 -48.98 0.81
CA ARG A 160 -22.66 -49.68 2.02
C ARG A 160 -23.80 -50.19 2.89
N ILE A 161 -24.88 -49.42 3.06
CA ILE A 161 -26.07 -49.90 3.79
C ILE A 161 -26.63 -51.13 3.09
N HIS A 162 -26.79 -51.08 1.77
CA HIS A 162 -27.26 -52.22 1.00
C HIS A 162 -26.33 -53.45 1.14
N GLU A 163 -25.01 -53.27 1.06
CA GLU A 163 -24.03 -54.35 1.24
C GLU A 163 -24.08 -54.99 2.63
N VAL A 164 -24.28 -54.17 3.68
CA VAL A 164 -24.41 -54.66 5.06
C VAL A 164 -25.70 -55.44 5.26
N ASP A 165 -26.80 -55.00 4.64
CA ASP A 165 -28.11 -55.64 4.78
C ASP A 165 -28.26 -56.89 3.89
N GLN A 166 -27.58 -56.93 2.74
CA GLN A 166 -27.63 -58.01 1.75
C GLN A 166 -27.42 -59.43 2.33
N PRO A 167 -26.41 -59.72 3.18
CA PRO A 167 -26.24 -61.07 3.75
C PRO A 167 -27.39 -61.46 4.69
N VAL A 168 -28.00 -60.50 5.40
CA VAL A 168 -29.14 -60.77 6.28
C VAL A 168 -30.37 -61.16 5.46
N PHE A 169 -30.65 -60.41 4.39
CA PHE A 169 -31.73 -60.75 3.47
C PHE A 169 -31.49 -62.07 2.73
N ASN A 170 -30.26 -62.32 2.28
CA ASN A 170 -29.91 -63.60 1.65
C ASN A 170 -30.07 -64.78 2.61
N PHE A 171 -29.67 -64.61 3.88
CA PHE A 171 -29.85 -65.62 4.91
C PHE A 171 -31.34 -65.87 5.20
N ALA A 172 -32.15 -64.81 5.33
CA ALA A 172 -33.59 -64.95 5.50
C ALA A 172 -34.24 -65.71 4.32
N ASN A 173 -33.87 -65.35 3.09
CA ASN A 173 -34.37 -66.02 1.89
C ASN A 173 -33.94 -67.50 1.82
N GLU A 174 -32.70 -67.82 2.22
CA GLU A 174 -32.22 -69.22 2.26
C GLU A 174 -32.93 -70.02 3.36
N VAL A 175 -33.16 -69.43 4.53
CA VAL A 175 -33.93 -70.05 5.61
C VAL A 175 -35.37 -70.31 5.19
N ASP A 176 -36.03 -69.33 4.54
CA ASP A 176 -37.39 -69.49 4.02
C ASP A 176 -37.43 -70.59 2.93
N ALA A 177 -36.49 -70.59 1.99
CA ALA A 177 -36.39 -71.62 0.96
C ALA A 177 -36.11 -73.02 1.55
N GLN A 178 -35.29 -73.11 2.60
CA GLN A 178 -35.07 -74.37 3.31
C GLN A 178 -36.28 -74.81 4.10
N ASN A 179 -36.98 -73.90 4.78
CA ASN A 179 -38.21 -74.20 5.50
C ASN A 179 -39.30 -74.72 4.55
N ASP A 180 -39.49 -74.08 3.39
CA ASP A 180 -40.40 -74.57 2.34
C ASP A 180 -40.01 -75.97 1.84
N ARG A 181 -38.72 -76.19 1.56
CA ARG A 181 -38.22 -77.52 1.19
C ARG A 181 -38.44 -78.54 2.29
N MET A 182 -38.25 -78.18 3.55
CA MET A 182 -38.43 -79.09 4.68
C MET A 182 -39.90 -79.45 4.86
N LEU A 183 -40.81 -78.47 4.80
CA LEU A 183 -42.25 -78.69 4.84
C LEU A 183 -42.73 -79.61 3.72
N HIS A 184 -42.23 -79.41 2.49
CA HIS A 184 -42.59 -80.26 1.36
C HIS A 184 -41.92 -81.64 1.39
N THR A 185 -40.66 -81.75 1.81
CA THR A 185 -39.91 -83.02 1.82
C THR A 185 -40.33 -83.91 2.98
N ASP A 186 -40.53 -83.34 4.18
CA ASP A 186 -40.90 -84.08 5.38
C ASP A 186 -42.33 -84.61 5.28
N MET A 187 -43.27 -83.88 4.66
CA MET A 187 -44.60 -84.42 4.30
C MET A 187 -44.53 -85.61 3.35
N ILE A 188 -43.57 -85.64 2.42
CA ILE A 188 -43.46 -86.71 1.41
C ILE A 188 -42.71 -87.93 1.96
N GLN A 189 -41.65 -87.75 2.76
CA GLN A 189 -40.86 -88.85 3.31
C GLN A 189 -41.50 -89.51 4.53
N THR A 190 -42.20 -88.77 5.39
CA THR A 190 -42.93 -89.36 6.52
C THR A 190 -44.06 -90.28 6.02
N ALA A 191 -44.82 -89.86 5.01
CA ALA A 191 -45.90 -90.68 4.44
C ALA A 191 -45.44 -92.05 3.88
N ILE A 192 -44.19 -92.18 3.42
CA ILE A 192 -43.69 -93.40 2.74
C ILE A 192 -42.90 -94.33 3.66
N THR A 193 -42.25 -93.82 4.72
CA THR A 193 -41.31 -94.63 5.54
C THR A 193 -41.74 -94.84 7.00
N THR A 194 -42.80 -94.18 7.47
CA THR A 194 -43.32 -94.41 8.84
C THR A 194 -44.35 -95.53 8.87
N SER A 195 -43.91 -96.74 9.18
CA SER A 195 -44.83 -97.70 9.80
C SER A 195 -44.22 -98.49 10.95
N ARG A 196 -42.93 -98.86 10.93
CA ARG A 196 -42.38 -99.54 12.11
C ARG A 196 -40.86 -99.55 12.31
N GLU A 197 -40.07 -99.70 11.25
CA GLU A 197 -38.62 -99.88 11.39
C GLU A 197 -37.86 -98.55 11.56
N SER A 198 -38.36 -97.47 10.95
CA SER A 198 -37.73 -96.15 11.01
C SER A 198 -37.80 -95.50 12.40
N SER A 199 -38.87 -95.73 13.18
CA SER A 199 -39.02 -95.09 14.50
C SER A 199 -37.95 -95.55 15.51
N LEU A 200 -37.58 -96.83 15.46
CA LEU A 200 -36.60 -97.40 16.38
C LEU A 200 -35.17 -96.99 16.00
N VAL A 201 -34.84 -97.01 14.70
CA VAL A 201 -33.55 -96.53 14.18
C VAL A 201 -33.40 -95.01 14.39
N GLN A 202 -34.45 -94.23 14.15
CA GLN A 202 -34.42 -92.78 14.34
C GLN A 202 -34.36 -92.41 15.81
N SER A 203 -35.02 -93.16 16.70
CA SER A 203 -34.82 -93.02 18.15
C SER A 203 -33.37 -93.32 18.54
N GLN A 204 -32.76 -94.38 18.02
CA GLN A 204 -31.36 -94.70 18.33
C GLN A 204 -30.39 -93.66 17.78
N LEU A 205 -30.63 -93.13 16.59
CA LEU A 205 -29.82 -92.07 15.97
C LEU A 205 -29.95 -90.75 16.72
N ASN A 206 -31.15 -90.39 17.17
CA ASN A 206 -31.38 -89.23 18.02
C ASN A 206 -30.68 -89.39 19.38
N VAL A 207 -30.75 -90.57 19.99
CA VAL A 207 -30.02 -90.86 21.24
C VAL A 207 -28.51 -90.76 21.03
N ALA A 208 -27.99 -91.29 19.91
CA ALA A 208 -26.57 -91.20 19.58
C ALA A 208 -26.11 -89.75 19.35
N ARG A 209 -26.93 -88.93 18.68
CA ARG A 209 -26.67 -87.51 18.46
C ARG A 209 -26.69 -86.72 19.77
N VAL A 210 -27.70 -86.93 20.60
CA VAL A 210 -27.77 -86.30 21.94
C VAL A 210 -26.57 -86.71 22.79
N LYS A 211 -26.14 -87.98 22.73
CA LYS A 211 -24.94 -88.45 23.43
C LYS A 211 -23.67 -87.77 22.90
N HIS A 212 -23.54 -87.60 21.59
CA HIS A 212 -22.41 -86.91 20.98
C HIS A 212 -22.36 -85.43 21.40
N ASP A 213 -23.50 -84.74 21.34
CA ASP A 213 -23.60 -83.33 21.72
C ASP A 213 -23.32 -83.13 23.22
N ALA A 214 -23.82 -84.02 24.07
CA ALA A 214 -23.52 -84.02 25.51
C ALA A 214 -22.02 -84.24 25.79
N LEU A 215 -21.38 -85.18 25.10
CA LEU A 215 -19.93 -85.40 25.22
C LEU A 215 -19.12 -84.20 24.73
N SER A 216 -19.53 -83.57 23.63
CA SER A 216 -18.90 -82.35 23.12
C SER A 216 -19.02 -81.19 24.12
N ALA A 217 -20.21 -81.00 24.70
CA ALA A 217 -20.44 -80.01 25.73
C ALA A 217 -19.59 -80.29 26.99
N MET A 218 -19.51 -81.54 27.44
CA MET A 218 -18.64 -81.93 28.56
C MET A 218 -17.16 -81.63 28.27
N ASN A 219 -16.67 -81.93 27.07
CA ASN A 219 -15.30 -81.60 26.67
C ASN A 219 -15.06 -80.08 26.67
N ARG A 220 -16.04 -79.28 26.19
CA ARG A 220 -15.94 -77.81 26.25
C ARG A 220 -15.92 -77.28 27.68
N VAL A 221 -16.77 -77.83 28.56
CA VAL A 221 -16.78 -77.47 29.99
C VAL A 221 -15.44 -77.83 30.64
N GLN A 222 -14.89 -79.01 30.33
CA GLN A 222 -13.58 -79.42 30.83
C GLN A 222 -12.48 -78.46 30.38
N ASN A 223 -12.41 -78.14 29.08
CA ASN A 223 -11.43 -77.19 28.55
C ASN A 223 -11.58 -75.82 29.22
N PHE A 224 -12.81 -75.33 29.36
CA PHE A 224 -13.08 -74.07 30.04
C PHE A 224 -12.65 -74.09 31.51
N LEU A 225 -12.88 -75.18 32.25
CA LEU A 225 -12.44 -75.29 33.64
C LEU A 225 -10.91 -75.34 33.76
N VAL A 226 -10.24 -76.01 32.83
CA VAL A 226 -8.76 -76.05 32.76
C VAL A 226 -8.21 -74.65 32.45
N GLU A 227 -8.77 -73.95 31.47
CA GLU A 227 -8.42 -72.56 31.12
C GLU A 227 -8.71 -71.60 32.27
N LYS A 228 -9.83 -71.79 32.97
CA LYS A 228 -10.17 -70.97 34.13
C LYS A 228 -9.18 -71.20 35.27
N ALA A 229 -8.84 -72.44 35.58
CA ALA A 229 -7.88 -72.76 36.63
C ALA A 229 -6.46 -72.28 36.28
N SER A 230 -6.06 -72.35 35.01
CA SER A 230 -4.77 -71.79 34.57
C SER A 230 -4.77 -70.26 34.63
N SER A 231 -5.86 -69.61 34.21
CA SER A 231 -6.05 -68.16 34.32
C SER A 231 -6.03 -67.70 35.78
N GLU A 232 -6.70 -68.40 36.69
CA GLU A 232 -6.73 -68.06 38.11
C GLU A 232 -5.34 -68.20 38.76
N ARG A 233 -4.56 -69.22 38.36
CA ARG A 233 -3.14 -69.33 38.78
C ARG A 233 -2.30 -68.20 38.21
N THR A 234 -2.49 -67.82 36.95
CA THR A 234 -1.79 -66.68 36.33
C THR A 234 -2.15 -65.37 37.03
N LEU A 235 -3.41 -65.19 37.42
CA LEU A 235 -3.86 -64.02 38.19
C LEU A 235 -3.27 -64.02 39.59
N GLN A 236 -3.20 -65.16 40.29
CA GLN A 236 -2.54 -65.26 41.60
C GLN A 236 -1.02 -65.06 41.54
N THR A 237 -0.38 -65.38 40.41
CA THR A 237 1.06 -65.12 40.23
C THR A 237 1.36 -63.71 39.72
N ALA A 238 0.43 -63.08 39.00
CA ALA A 238 0.56 -61.71 38.50
C ALA A 238 0.13 -60.65 39.54
N CYS A 239 -0.84 -60.97 40.39
CA CYS A 239 -1.23 -60.14 41.52
C CYS A 239 -0.36 -60.52 42.73
N THR A 240 0.61 -59.66 43.05
CA THR A 240 1.18 -59.69 44.41
C THR A 240 0.09 -59.23 45.39
N ASP A 241 -0.05 -59.91 46.53
CA ASP A 241 -0.90 -59.42 47.63
C ASP A 241 -0.25 -58.12 48.17
N GLY A 242 -0.68 -57.00 47.58
CA GLY A 242 -0.10 -55.69 47.80
C GLY A 242 -0.47 -55.13 49.16
N ASN A 243 0.40 -55.30 50.15
CA ASN A 243 0.46 -54.42 51.31
C ASN A 243 1.35 -53.22 50.93
N GLY A 244 0.78 -52.20 50.29
CA GLY A 244 1.48 -50.98 49.89
C GLY A 244 0.52 -49.85 49.58
N THR A 245 0.84 -48.63 50.00
CA THR A 245 0.07 -47.42 49.70
C THR A 245 0.13 -47.13 48.21
N ASP A 246 -0.85 -47.62 47.45
CA ASP A 246 -0.91 -47.44 46.00
C ASP A 246 -1.12 -45.97 45.62
N ARG A 247 -0.12 -45.42 44.93
CA ARG A 247 -0.16 -44.07 44.37
C ARG A 247 -0.84 -44.16 43.00
N TYR A 248 -2.10 -43.72 42.93
CA TYR A 248 -2.79 -43.57 41.66
C TYR A 248 -2.22 -42.39 40.88
N LEU A 249 -1.62 -42.66 39.72
CA LEU A 249 -1.14 -41.65 38.78
C LEU A 249 -2.26 -41.38 37.76
N ALA A 250 -2.69 -40.12 37.67
CA ALA A 250 -3.66 -39.68 36.67
C ALA A 250 -2.93 -38.91 35.56
N PRO A 251 -3.13 -39.26 34.27
CA PRO A 251 -2.49 -38.56 33.17
C PRO A 251 -3.04 -37.14 33.05
N VAL A 252 -2.18 -36.15 32.83
CA VAL A 252 -2.54 -34.75 32.60
C VAL A 252 -1.81 -34.28 31.35
N CYS A 253 -2.52 -33.57 30.48
CA CYS A 253 -1.94 -32.93 29.29
C CYS A 253 -1.80 -31.43 29.54
N TYR A 254 -0.60 -30.90 29.36
CA TYR A 254 -0.29 -29.46 29.42
C TYR A 254 0.01 -28.95 28.02
N ILE A 255 -0.59 -27.83 27.63
CA ILE A 255 -0.47 -27.22 26.31
C ILE A 255 -0.10 -25.75 26.48
N GLU A 256 0.98 -25.33 25.85
CA GLU A 256 1.42 -23.94 25.78
C GLU A 256 1.44 -23.50 24.31
N THR A 257 0.78 -22.38 24.01
CA THR A 257 0.68 -21.83 22.66
C THR A 257 1.18 -20.39 22.66
N GLU A 258 2.15 -20.10 21.81
CA GLU A 258 2.68 -18.75 21.60
C GLU A 258 2.07 -18.15 20.33
N SER A 259 1.37 -17.03 20.48
CA SER A 259 0.82 -16.27 19.34
C SER A 259 1.84 -15.25 18.81
N GLU A 260 1.69 -14.81 17.56
CA GLU A 260 2.56 -13.82 16.89
C GLU A 260 2.75 -12.51 17.67
N ASN A 261 1.85 -12.20 18.61
CA ASN A 261 1.94 -11.04 19.50
C ASN A 261 2.74 -11.31 20.81
N MET A 262 3.53 -12.40 20.89
CA MET A 262 4.23 -12.86 22.10
C MET A 262 3.30 -13.07 23.31
N GLN A 263 2.01 -13.32 23.07
CA GLN A 263 1.08 -13.71 24.13
C GLN A 263 1.06 -15.23 24.23
N VAL A 264 1.47 -15.71 25.39
CA VAL A 264 1.52 -17.14 25.73
C VAL A 264 0.20 -17.53 26.37
N LYS A 265 -0.53 -18.45 25.72
CA LYS A 265 -1.78 -19.01 26.24
C LYS A 265 -1.53 -20.45 26.68
N ARG A 266 -1.83 -20.73 27.95
CA ARG A 266 -1.61 -22.04 28.61
C ARG A 266 -2.94 -22.72 28.91
N GLN A 267 -2.99 -24.04 28.73
CA GLN A 267 -4.19 -24.84 29.00
C GLN A 267 -3.80 -26.25 29.48
N CYS A 268 -4.45 -26.76 30.53
CA CYS A 268 -4.29 -28.14 30.98
C CYS A 268 -5.59 -28.94 30.82
N LEU A 269 -5.46 -30.20 30.44
CA LEU A 269 -6.55 -31.16 30.29
C LEU A 269 -6.27 -32.36 31.21
N ALA A 270 -7.17 -32.61 32.15
CA ALA A 270 -7.08 -33.75 33.07
C ALA A 270 -8.38 -34.57 33.08
N PRO A 271 -8.30 -35.90 33.30
CA PRO A 271 -9.47 -36.76 33.48
C PRO A 271 -10.41 -36.21 34.55
N ARG A 272 -11.71 -36.48 34.39
CA ARG A 272 -12.79 -36.01 35.29
C ARG A 272 -12.55 -36.32 36.78
N ILE A 273 -11.73 -37.33 37.06
CA ILE A 273 -11.36 -37.73 38.43
C ILE A 273 -10.52 -36.67 39.15
N VAL A 274 -9.77 -35.83 38.42
CA VAL A 274 -8.93 -34.75 38.96
C VAL A 274 -9.63 -33.38 38.86
N SER A 275 -10.54 -33.20 37.89
CA SER A 275 -11.16 -31.91 37.55
C SER A 275 -12.43 -31.55 38.33
N SER A 276 -12.71 -32.20 39.47
CA SER A 276 -13.92 -31.93 40.28
C SER A 276 -13.84 -30.65 41.15
N GLY A 277 -12.66 -30.05 41.31
CA GLY A 277 -12.47 -28.81 42.06
C GLY A 277 -12.21 -27.62 41.12
N GLY A 278 -13.10 -26.63 41.10
CA GLY A 278 -13.07 -25.50 40.15
C GLY A 278 -11.78 -24.67 40.13
N ASN A 279 -10.95 -24.71 41.18
CA ASN A 279 -9.68 -23.99 41.28
C ASN A 279 -8.44 -24.91 41.21
N ALA A 280 -8.63 -26.24 41.13
CA ALA A 280 -7.54 -27.21 41.14
C ALA A 280 -6.80 -27.27 39.79
N MET A 281 -7.52 -27.00 38.69
CA MET A 281 -6.95 -27.01 37.34
C MET A 281 -6.01 -25.82 37.10
N ASP A 282 -6.37 -24.62 37.56
CA ASP A 282 -5.53 -23.43 37.44
C ASP A 282 -4.26 -23.55 38.29
N GLY A 283 -4.38 -24.10 39.50
CA GLY A 283 -3.23 -24.40 40.36
C GLY A 283 -2.30 -25.45 39.76
N LEU A 284 -2.85 -26.50 39.13
CA LEU A 284 -2.09 -27.52 38.42
C LEU A 284 -1.36 -26.94 37.19
N CYS A 285 -2.02 -26.06 36.43
CA CYS A 285 -1.40 -25.39 35.30
C CYS A 285 -0.25 -24.48 35.70
N ASN A 286 -0.37 -23.77 36.83
CA ASN A 286 0.71 -22.95 37.34
C ASN A 286 1.87 -23.82 37.88
N ALA A 287 1.56 -24.92 38.58
CA ALA A 287 2.59 -25.83 39.08
C ALA A 287 3.35 -26.55 37.95
N LEU A 288 2.67 -26.93 36.86
CA LEU A 288 3.30 -27.54 35.69
C LEU A 288 4.06 -26.53 34.82
N ALA A 289 3.75 -25.24 34.93
CA ALA A 289 4.51 -24.18 34.23
C ALA A 289 5.91 -23.96 34.84
N ASP A 290 6.11 -24.29 36.11
CA ASP A 290 7.41 -24.22 36.79
C ASP A 290 8.23 -25.53 36.64
N VAL A 291 7.67 -26.56 35.99
CA VAL A 291 8.37 -27.82 35.75
C VAL A 291 9.08 -27.74 34.40
N ASP A 292 10.41 -27.72 34.45
CA ASP A 292 11.24 -27.94 33.26
C ASP A 292 11.03 -29.37 32.77
N PHE A 293 10.20 -29.54 31.74
CA PHE A 293 10.06 -30.81 31.04
C PHE A 293 11.41 -31.16 30.43
N SER A 294 12.00 -32.28 30.87
CA SER A 294 13.25 -32.79 30.34
C SER A 294 13.13 -32.97 28.83
N THR A 295 14.00 -32.29 28.08
CA THR A 295 14.10 -32.43 26.62
C THR A 295 14.39 -33.89 26.29
N PRO A 296 13.67 -34.50 25.33
CA PRO A 296 13.87 -35.90 24.97
C PRO A 296 15.32 -36.13 24.51
N VAL A 297 15.88 -37.27 24.91
CA VAL A 297 17.24 -37.69 24.51
C VAL A 297 17.23 -37.93 23.00
N ASP A 298 18.32 -37.57 22.30
CA ASP A 298 18.43 -37.67 20.83
C ASP A 298 18.00 -39.05 20.26
N SER A 299 18.19 -40.13 21.01
CA SER A 299 17.76 -41.49 20.64
C SER A 299 16.24 -41.66 20.53
N GLU A 300 15.46 -40.96 21.36
CA GLU A 300 13.99 -41.03 21.33
C GLU A 300 13.43 -40.20 20.18
N ILE A 301 14.10 -39.10 19.83
CA ILE A 301 13.77 -38.27 18.67
C ILE A 301 13.99 -39.07 17.38
N GLU A 302 15.09 -39.81 17.27
CA GLU A 302 15.35 -40.70 16.13
C GLU A 302 14.30 -41.80 16.01
N MET A 303 13.90 -42.43 17.11
CA MET A 303 12.82 -43.44 17.10
C MET A 303 11.50 -42.85 16.65
N LEU A 304 11.10 -41.68 17.17
CA LEU A 304 9.87 -41.00 16.79
C LEU A 304 9.87 -40.58 15.32
N GLN A 305 11.01 -40.08 14.81
CA GLN A 305 11.16 -39.77 13.39
C GLN A 305 11.04 -41.02 12.52
N SER A 306 11.64 -42.15 12.94
CA SER A 306 11.55 -43.41 12.19
C SER A 306 10.11 -43.94 12.13
N TYR A 307 9.39 -43.87 13.25
CA TYR A 307 7.99 -44.31 13.34
C TYR A 307 7.08 -43.41 12.50
N PHE A 308 7.26 -42.09 12.60
CA PHE A 308 6.51 -41.13 11.80
C PHE A 308 6.76 -41.32 10.29
N GLN A 309 8.00 -41.54 9.87
CA GLN A 309 8.32 -41.83 8.48
C GLN A 309 7.68 -43.13 7.98
N ALA A 310 7.64 -44.17 8.82
CA ALA A 310 6.95 -45.42 8.51
C ALA A 310 5.44 -45.20 8.32
N GLU A 311 4.82 -44.41 9.20
CA GLU A 311 3.38 -44.12 9.15
C GLU A 311 3.00 -43.28 7.92
N VAL A 312 3.84 -42.29 7.55
CA VAL A 312 3.67 -41.48 6.34
C VAL A 312 3.83 -42.34 5.07
N ALA A 313 4.78 -43.27 5.06
CA ALA A 313 4.98 -44.18 3.94
C ALA A 313 3.82 -45.19 3.78
N GLN A 314 3.26 -45.68 4.90
CA GLN A 314 2.16 -46.64 4.89
C GLN A 314 0.84 -46.01 4.45
N ASN A 315 0.57 -44.76 4.84
CA ASN A 315 -0.71 -44.10 4.56
C ASN A 315 -0.73 -43.30 3.24
N ILE A 316 0.43 -42.86 2.71
CA ILE A 316 0.51 -42.19 1.40
C ILE A 316 1.06 -43.18 0.35
N LYS A 317 0.18 -44.07 -0.12
CA LYS A 317 0.48 -45.04 -1.17
C LYS A 317 0.33 -44.41 -2.55
N GLY A 318 1.44 -44.01 -3.15
CA GLY A 318 1.52 -43.50 -4.52
C GLY A 318 2.91 -42.96 -4.83
N ASN A 319 3.41 -43.23 -6.04
CA ASN A 319 4.73 -42.81 -6.53
C ASN A 319 4.61 -41.67 -7.56
N ASP A 320 3.49 -40.92 -7.48
CA ASP A 320 3.20 -39.79 -8.35
C ASP A 320 3.89 -38.52 -7.82
N ALA A 321 4.31 -37.64 -8.72
CA ALA A 321 4.99 -36.39 -8.38
C ALA A 321 4.21 -35.50 -7.40
N HIS A 322 2.89 -35.63 -7.35
CA HIS A 322 2.04 -34.94 -6.36
C HIS A 322 2.20 -35.54 -4.96
N SER A 323 2.15 -36.87 -4.84
CA SER A 323 2.28 -37.60 -3.58
C SER A 323 3.67 -37.41 -2.96
N ASP A 324 4.72 -37.35 -3.78
CA ASP A 324 6.08 -37.06 -3.32
C ASP A 324 6.23 -35.63 -2.83
N ARG A 325 5.56 -34.67 -3.48
CA ARG A 325 5.52 -33.28 -3.01
C ARG A 325 4.78 -33.15 -1.68
N VAL A 326 3.69 -33.91 -1.47
CA VAL A 326 2.94 -33.93 -0.20
C VAL A 326 3.79 -34.55 0.92
N LYS A 327 4.45 -35.69 0.67
CA LYS A 327 5.42 -36.29 1.60
C LYS A 327 6.53 -35.30 1.97
N ALA A 328 7.08 -34.59 0.98
CA ALA A 328 8.11 -33.58 1.21
C ALA A 328 7.61 -32.38 2.03
N MET A 329 6.37 -31.93 1.84
CA MET A 329 5.78 -30.86 2.66
C MET A 329 5.51 -31.31 4.10
N ILE A 330 4.99 -32.53 4.29
CA ILE A 330 4.71 -33.09 5.62
C ILE A 330 6.02 -33.27 6.40
N ASN A 331 7.07 -33.80 5.76
CA ASN A 331 8.38 -33.92 6.39
C ASN A 331 9.01 -32.56 6.74
N LYS A 332 8.78 -31.52 5.93
CA LYS A 332 9.22 -30.14 6.23
C LYS A 332 8.48 -29.51 7.41
N LEU A 333 7.24 -29.93 7.68
CA LEU A 333 6.47 -29.47 8.84
C LEU A 333 6.96 -30.13 10.14
N PHE A 334 7.40 -31.39 10.07
CA PHE A 334 7.81 -32.15 11.25
C PHE A 334 9.27 -31.92 11.66
N ASN A 335 10.19 -31.75 10.71
CA ASN A 335 11.63 -31.57 10.97
C ASN A 335 12.03 -30.10 11.08
N ARG A 336 11.25 -29.27 11.78
CA ARG A 336 11.55 -27.84 11.92
C ARG A 336 12.44 -27.53 13.10
#